data_AF-A0A932B7M4-F1
#
_entry.id   AF-A0A932B7M4-F1
#
_cell.length_a   1.000
_cell.length_b   1.000
_cell.length_c   1.000
_cell.angle_alpha   90.00
_cell.angle_beta   90.00
_cell.angle_gamma   90.00
#
_symmetry.space_group_name_H-M   'P 1'
#
loop_
_entity.id
_entity.type
_entity.pdbx_description
1 polymer ?
#
loop_
_entity_poly.entity_id
_entity_poly.type
_entity_poly.pdbx_seq_one_letter_code
_entity_poly.pdbx_strand_id
1 'polypeptide(L)'
;MNKPLWLPSLSNVLLGVEPHQRRHVLLILLTLQPYAVSVGVIMHSVHLGLLDLRAAQQLTVASVLTFLTFFALIRSGWSQRFG
;
A
#
# COMPACT_ATOMS: atom_id res chain seq x y z
N MET A 1 -18.24 24.79 0.95
CA MET A 1 -17.24 24.08 1.80
C MET A 1 -15.86 24.33 1.20
N ASN A 2 -15.04 25.15 1.85
CA ASN A 2 -13.66 25.41 1.41
C ASN A 2 -12.85 24.12 1.54
N LYS A 3 -12.59 23.44 0.41
CA LYS A 3 -11.63 22.34 0.38
C LYS A 3 -10.26 22.94 0.65
N PRO A 4 -9.53 22.49 1.69
CA PRO A 4 -8.24 23.05 2.02
C PRO A 4 -7.30 22.87 0.81
N LEU A 5 -6.63 23.95 0.41
CA LEU A 5 -5.79 24.03 -0.80
C LEU A 5 -4.65 22.98 -0.84
N TRP A 6 -4.34 22.37 0.29
CA TRP A 6 -3.34 21.29 0.41
C TRP A 6 -3.88 19.91 0.00
N LEU A 7 -5.19 19.67 0.14
CA LEU A 7 -5.83 18.40 -0.23
C LEU A 7 -5.67 18.06 -1.73
N PRO A 8 -5.87 18.99 -2.69
CA PRO A 8 -5.65 18.68 -4.10
C PRO A 8 -4.18 18.39 -4.42
N SER A 9 -3.24 19.04 -3.73
CA SER A 9 -1.81 18.84 -3.96
C SER A 9 -1.33 17.48 -3.46
N LEU A 10 -1.69 17.12 -2.22
CA LEU A 10 -1.41 15.78 -1.68
C LEU A 10 -2.16 14.69 -2.44
N SER A 11 -3.40 14.93 -2.86
CA SER A 11 -4.16 13.96 -3.65
C SER A 11 -3.61 13.79 -5.07
N ASN A 12 -3.08 14.83 -5.72
CA ASN A 12 -2.39 14.68 -7.01
C ASN A 12 -1.03 13.98 -6.84
N VAL A 13 -0.32 14.28 -5.76
CA VAL A 13 0.90 13.56 -5.39
C VAL A 13 0.60 12.13 -4.98
N LEU A 14 -0.54 11.76 -4.42
CA LEU A 14 -0.83 10.36 -4.07
C LEU A 14 -1.51 9.57 -5.20
N LEU A 15 -2.45 10.18 -5.91
CA LEU A 15 -3.39 9.50 -6.80
C LEU A 15 -3.09 9.66 -8.30
N GLY A 16 -2.13 10.52 -8.67
CA GLY A 16 -1.87 10.85 -10.06
C GLY A 16 -2.84 11.89 -10.61
N VAL A 17 -2.42 12.58 -11.67
CA VAL A 17 -3.17 13.67 -12.32
C VAL A 17 -4.30 13.11 -13.21
N GLU A 18 -4.16 11.87 -13.68
CA GLU A 18 -5.11 11.25 -14.60
C GLU A 18 -6.29 10.54 -13.89
N PRO A 19 -7.54 10.78 -14.33
CA PRO A 19 -8.74 10.24 -13.68
C PRO A 19 -8.84 8.69 -13.77
N HIS A 20 -8.23 8.07 -14.77
CA HIS A 20 -8.17 6.61 -14.91
C HIS A 20 -7.18 5.96 -13.93
N GLN A 21 -6.03 6.58 -13.69
CA GLN A 21 -5.05 6.14 -12.68
C GLN A 21 -5.58 6.26 -11.26
N ARG A 22 -6.35 7.33 -10.97
CA ARG A 22 -6.99 7.57 -9.67
C ARG A 22 -7.79 6.38 -9.14
N ARG A 23 -8.57 5.72 -10.01
CA ARG A 23 -9.38 4.54 -9.63
C ARG A 23 -8.50 3.34 -9.26
N HIS A 24 -7.44 3.11 -10.02
CA HIS A 24 -6.51 2.00 -9.78
C HIS A 24 -5.73 2.18 -8.48
N VAL A 25 -5.29 3.41 -8.21
CA VAL A 25 -4.63 3.76 -6.94
C VAL A 25 -5.58 3.61 -5.74
N LEU A 26 -6.86 3.97 -5.88
CA LEU A 26 -7.86 3.76 -4.84
C LEU A 26 -8.12 2.26 -4.58
N LEU A 27 -8.15 1.43 -5.62
CA LEU A 27 -8.30 -0.02 -5.46
C LEU A 27 -7.10 -0.62 -4.72
N ILE A 28 -5.88 -0.15 -4.94
CA ILE A 28 -4.70 -0.56 -4.16
C ILE A 28 -4.78 -0.09 -2.71
N LEU A 29 -5.25 1.14 -2.48
CA LEU A 29 -5.47 1.62 -1.11
C LEU A 29 -6.49 0.72 -0.38
N LEU A 30 -7.47 0.18 -1.09
CA LEU A 30 -8.39 -0.82 -0.53
C LEU A 30 -7.66 -2.14 -0.19
N THR A 31 -6.71 -2.57 -1.01
CA THR A 31 -5.89 -3.76 -0.73
C THR A 31 -4.90 -3.56 0.42
N LEU A 32 -4.80 -2.37 1.02
CA LEU A 32 -3.99 -2.15 2.23
C LEU A 32 -4.52 -2.96 3.43
N GLN A 33 -5.83 -3.24 3.49
CA GLN A 33 -6.48 -3.97 4.57
C GLN A 33 -5.87 -5.37 4.82
N PRO A 34 -5.74 -6.26 3.83
CA PRO A 34 -5.12 -7.57 4.04
C PRO A 34 -3.66 -7.46 4.49
N TYR A 35 -2.87 -6.47 4.04
CA TYR A 35 -1.51 -6.27 4.54
C TYR A 35 -1.50 -5.88 6.03
N ALA A 36 -2.41 -5.01 6.46
CA ALA A 36 -2.56 -4.64 7.86
C ALA A 36 -2.95 -5.85 8.73
N VAL A 37 -3.86 -6.69 8.23
CA VAL A 37 -4.24 -7.95 8.88
C VAL A 37 -3.05 -8.90 8.96
N SER A 38 -2.28 -9.07 7.88
CA SER A 38 -1.08 -9.93 7.87
C SER A 38 -0.04 -9.48 8.90
N VAL A 39 0.21 -8.18 9.04
CA VAL A 39 1.11 -7.66 10.08
C VAL A 39 0.56 -7.93 11.48
N GLY A 40 -0.76 -7.79 11.68
CA GLY A 40 -1.41 -8.14 12.93
C GLY A 40 -1.25 -9.63 13.29
N VAL A 41 -1.42 -10.52 12.30
CA VAL A 41 -1.20 -11.96 12.48
C VAL A 41 0.26 -12.25 12.81
N ILE A 42 1.22 -11.66 12.10
CA ILE A 42 2.65 -11.83 12.38
C ILE A 42 2.99 -11.40 13.82
N MET A 43 2.54 -10.23 14.24
CA MET A 43 2.76 -9.73 15.61
C MET A 43 2.08 -10.62 16.66
N HIS A 44 0.88 -11.11 16.37
CA HIS A 44 0.19 -12.05 17.25
C HIS A 44 0.93 -13.39 17.36
N SER A 45 1.48 -13.91 16.26
CA SER A 45 2.32 -15.12 16.26
C SER A 45 3.62 -14.95 17.05
N VAL A 46 4.24 -13.78 17.01
CA VAL A 46 5.39 -13.44 17.87
C VAL A 46 4.97 -13.42 19.34
N HIS A 47 3.83 -12.81 19.66
CA HIS A 47 3.31 -12.76 21.03
C HIS A 47 3.02 -14.15 21.61
N LEU A 48 2.55 -15.09 20.76
CA LEU A 48 2.33 -16.49 21.11
C LEU A 48 3.63 -17.33 21.16
N GLY A 49 4.79 -16.75 20.82
CA GLY A 49 6.06 -17.47 20.77
C GLY A 49 6.18 -18.49 19.62
N LEU A 50 5.28 -18.43 18.64
CA LEU A 50 5.25 -19.33 17.49
C LEU A 50 6.25 -18.92 16.39
N LEU A 51 6.71 -17.67 16.43
CA LEU A 51 7.53 -17.07 15.40
C LEU A 51 8.65 -16.25 16.02
N ASP A 52 9.89 -16.46 15.56
CA ASP A 52 11.04 -15.67 16.00
C ASP A 52 10.90 -14.20 15.56
N LEU A 53 11.34 -13.28 16.42
CA LEU A 53 11.20 -11.84 16.19
C LEU A 53 11.94 -11.40 14.92
N ARG A 54 13.08 -12.04 14.61
CA ARG A 54 13.83 -11.75 13.37
C ARG A 54 13.05 -12.19 12.13
N ALA A 55 12.43 -13.37 12.17
CA ALA A 55 11.60 -13.86 11.07
C ALA A 55 10.36 -12.96 10.88
N ALA A 56 9.74 -12.52 11.97
CA ALA A 56 8.63 -11.58 11.94
C ALA A 56 9.00 -10.22 11.33
N GLN A 57 10.17 -9.68 11.68
CA GLN A 57 10.70 -8.46 11.06
C GLN A 57 10.93 -8.63 9.56
N GLN A 58 11.54 -9.74 9.14
CA GLN A 58 11.75 -10.03 7.71
C GLN A 58 10.44 -10.13 6.94
N LEU A 59 9.44 -10.85 7.49
CA LEU A 59 8.11 -10.98 6.89
C LEU A 59 7.37 -9.63 6.80
N THR A 60 7.52 -8.79 7.82
CA THR A 60 6.92 -7.45 7.85
C THR A 60 7.56 -6.56 6.79
N VAL A 61 8.90 -6.54 6.72
CA VAL A 61 9.66 -5.77 5.71
C VAL A 61 9.32 -6.25 4.29
N ALA A 62 9.28 -7.57 4.06
CA ALA A 62 8.90 -8.13 2.76
C ALA A 62 7.47 -7.74 2.35
N SER A 63 6.53 -7.77 3.30
CA SER A 63 5.14 -7.36 3.06
C SER A 63 5.04 -5.87 2.68
N VAL A 64 5.74 -5.00 3.40
CA VAL A 64 5.78 -3.56 3.11
C VAL A 64 6.44 -3.28 1.76
N LEU A 65 7.59 -3.90 1.47
CA LEU A 65 8.28 -3.74 0.19
C LEU A 65 7.44 -4.21 -0.99
N THR A 66 6.73 -5.32 -0.83
CA THR A 66 5.83 -5.84 -1.87
C THR A 66 4.72 -4.84 -2.14
N PHE A 67 4.04 -4.35 -1.09
CA PHE A 67 3.00 -3.33 -1.23
C PHE A 67 3.52 -2.06 -1.91
N LEU A 68 4.66 -1.54 -1.48
CA LEU A 68 5.28 -0.34 -2.08
C LEU A 68 5.64 -0.55 -3.55
N THR A 69 6.12 -1.74 -3.91
CA THR A 69 6.48 -2.09 -5.28
C THR A 69 5.24 -2.11 -6.16
N PHE A 70 4.17 -2.79 -5.75
CA PHE A 70 2.90 -2.80 -6.47
C PHE A 70 2.26 -1.41 -6.57
N PHE A 71 2.32 -0.64 -5.48
CA PHE A 71 1.86 0.75 -5.47
C PHE A 71 2.63 1.59 -6.49
N ALA A 72 3.97 1.51 -6.49
CA ALA A 72 4.82 2.24 -7.43
C ALA A 72 4.59 1.81 -8.89
N LEU A 73 4.47 0.50 -9.15
CA LEU A 73 4.18 -0.06 -10.48
C LEU A 73 2.86 0.49 -11.03
N ILE A 74 1.78 0.41 -10.25
CA ILE A 74 0.46 0.82 -10.73
C ILE A 74 0.37 2.35 -10.81
N ARG A 75 0.97 3.07 -9.85
CA ARG A 75 1.11 4.52 -9.91
C ARG A 75 1.89 4.99 -11.14
N SER A 76 2.92 4.26 -11.55
CA SER A 76 3.71 4.59 -12.75
C SER A 76 2.98 4.30 -14.06
N GLY A 77 1.74 3.77 -14.00
CA GLY A 77 0.98 3.39 -15.20
C GLY A 77 1.56 2.17 -15.91
N TRP A 78 2.39 1.36 -15.22
CA TRP A 78 3.03 0.19 -15.83
C TRP A 78 1.99 -0.81 -16.36
N SER A 79 0.85 -0.95 -15.67
CA SER A 79 -0.27 -1.79 -16.13
C SER A 79 -0.98 -1.24 -17.37
N GLN A 80 -0.92 0.06 -17.65
CA GLN A 80 -1.48 0.69 -18.85
C GLN A 80 -0.51 0.67 -20.04
N ARG A 81 0.77 0.34 -19.81
CA ARG A 81 1.81 0.31 -20.85
C ARG A 81 1.80 -1.00 -21.65
N PHE A 82 1.08 -2.01 -21.19
CA PHE A 82 0.97 -3.35 -21.79
C PHE A 82 -0.48 -3.72 -22.18
N GLY A 83 -1.45 -2.82 -22.04
CA GLY A 83 -2.84 -3.00 -22.48
C GLY A 83 -3.14 -2.16 -23.70
#